data_AF-A0A0B1S0Z4-F1
#
_entry.id   AF-A0A0B1S0Z4-F1
#
_cell.length_a   1.000
_cell.length_b   1.000
_cell.length_c   1.000
_cell.angle_alpha   90.00
_cell.angle_beta   90.00
_cell.angle_gamma   90.00
#
_symmetry.space_group_name_H-M   'P 1'
#
loop_
_entity.id
_entity.type
_entity.pdbx_description
1 polymer ?
#
loop_
_entity_poly.entity_id
_entity_poly.type
_entity_poly.pdbx_seq_one_letter_code
_entity_poly.pdbx_strand_id
1 'polypeptide(L)'
;PIVGSKAAAAAEKFWRYCERASSSRSSKQARFLCGDLGAYVTQMSNPDLRPALASRIEKLADVLARDDYPSDEILVGRAGFLSGVLWIRTTIDSSLISNDSVRKVLSAMLLSGRRYSQQRKSPCPLMYEYHGTEYLGAAHGLAGILQMALGFYDLLSDSEEKAVRDSAEWLLSTQDDEGNFASSVKWIGRCVIFYSNNV
;
A
#
# COMPACT_ATOMS: atom_id res chain seq x y z
N PRO A 1 6.04 14.82 -14.32
CA PRO A 1 5.47 15.19 -15.64
C PRO A 1 6.02 14.29 -16.75
N ILE A 2 5.15 13.58 -17.45
CA ILE A 2 5.51 12.82 -18.66
C ILE A 2 5.66 13.85 -19.79
N VAL A 3 6.88 14.13 -20.24
CA VAL A 3 7.16 15.21 -21.20
C VAL A 3 7.26 14.64 -22.62
N GLY A 4 6.43 15.16 -23.53
CA GLY A 4 6.51 14.91 -24.98
C GLY A 4 5.32 14.15 -25.58
N SER A 5 4.95 14.50 -26.82
CA SER A 5 3.81 13.93 -27.56
C SER A 5 3.89 12.41 -27.75
N LYS A 6 5.10 11.86 -27.88
CA LYS A 6 5.35 10.41 -27.97
C LYS A 6 5.02 9.66 -26.68
N ALA A 7 5.28 10.28 -25.52
CA ALA A 7 5.07 9.66 -24.23
C ALA A 7 3.58 9.65 -23.83
N ALA A 8 2.83 10.71 -24.17
CA ALA A 8 1.38 10.74 -24.04
C ALA A 8 0.70 9.67 -24.93
N ALA A 9 1.12 9.54 -26.19
CA ALA A 9 0.58 8.53 -27.10
C ALA A 9 0.89 7.08 -26.65
N ALA A 10 2.06 6.86 -26.05
CA ALA A 10 2.41 5.57 -25.47
C ALA A 10 1.53 5.23 -24.24
N ALA A 11 1.33 6.20 -23.33
CA ALA A 11 0.44 6.05 -22.18
C ALA A 11 -1.01 5.74 -22.60
N GLU A 12 -1.51 6.42 -23.62
CA GLU A 12 -2.83 6.17 -24.23
C GLU A 12 -2.96 4.74 -24.80
N LYS A 13 -1.90 4.24 -25.44
CA LYS A 13 -1.86 2.86 -25.97
C LYS A 13 -1.84 1.81 -24.86
N PHE A 14 -1.04 2.02 -23.82
CA PHE A 14 -1.02 1.15 -22.63
C PHE A 14 -2.36 1.15 -21.92
N TRP A 15 -3.00 2.31 -21.79
CA TRP A 15 -4.33 2.46 -21.23
C TRP A 15 -5.36 1.60 -21.97
N ARG A 16 -5.45 1.72 -23.31
CA ARG A 16 -6.38 0.91 -24.12
C ARG A 16 -6.11 -0.59 -23.99
N TYR A 17 -4.85 -0.98 -23.77
CA TYR A 17 -4.51 -2.38 -23.49
C TYR A 17 -5.00 -2.82 -22.11
N CYS A 18 -4.78 -2.02 -21.06
CA CYS A 18 -5.28 -2.26 -19.71
C CYS A 18 -6.81 -2.32 -19.68
N GLU A 19 -7.52 -1.39 -20.34
CA GLU A 19 -8.98 -1.41 -20.41
C GLU A 19 -9.52 -2.71 -21.02
N ARG A 20 -8.93 -3.16 -22.13
CA ARG A 20 -9.31 -4.42 -22.79
C ARG A 20 -9.03 -5.64 -21.92
N ALA A 21 -7.97 -5.60 -21.11
CA ALA A 21 -7.63 -6.66 -20.16
C ALA A 21 -8.47 -6.62 -18.87
N SER A 22 -9.08 -5.46 -18.56
CA SER A 22 -9.84 -5.21 -17.33
C SER A 22 -11.26 -5.80 -17.35
N SER A 23 -11.43 -7.04 -17.80
CA SER A 23 -12.73 -7.69 -17.99
C SER A 23 -13.25 -8.48 -16.77
N SER A 24 -12.59 -8.41 -15.61
CA SER A 24 -13.05 -9.10 -14.38
C SER A 24 -12.92 -8.22 -13.13
N ARG A 25 -13.83 -8.39 -12.16
CA ARG A 25 -13.80 -7.82 -10.78
C ARG A 25 -12.65 -8.43 -9.96
N SER A 26 -11.44 -8.47 -10.51
CA SER A 26 -10.29 -9.08 -9.86
C SER A 26 -9.60 -8.09 -8.93
N SER A 27 -9.04 -8.60 -7.84
CA SER A 27 -8.20 -7.84 -6.91
C SER A 27 -7.01 -7.15 -7.59
N LYS A 28 -6.64 -7.57 -8.81
CA LYS A 28 -5.58 -6.94 -9.61
C LYS A 28 -5.91 -5.50 -10.00
N GLN A 29 -7.19 -5.16 -10.19
CA GLN A 29 -7.60 -3.80 -10.57
C GLN A 29 -7.28 -2.75 -9.49
N ALA A 30 -7.21 -3.19 -8.22
CA ALA A 30 -6.97 -2.34 -7.07
C ALA A 30 -5.48 -2.05 -6.78
N ARG A 31 -4.55 -2.70 -7.50
CA ARG A 31 -3.11 -2.60 -7.22
C ARG A 31 -2.53 -1.39 -7.93
N PHE A 32 -1.92 -0.48 -7.16
CA PHE A 32 -1.34 0.74 -7.73
C PHE A 32 -0.10 0.44 -8.59
N LEU A 33 0.92 -0.21 -8.02
CA LEU A 33 2.18 -0.45 -8.71
C LEU A 33 2.13 -1.64 -9.67
N CYS A 34 1.30 -2.64 -9.37
CA CYS A 34 1.25 -3.92 -10.09
C CYS A 34 -0.12 -4.23 -10.69
N GLY A 35 -0.92 -3.21 -11.02
CA GLY A 35 -2.26 -3.39 -11.59
C GLY A 35 -2.84 -2.12 -12.20
N ASP A 36 -4.15 -2.17 -12.46
CA ASP A 36 -4.83 -1.15 -13.27
C ASP A 36 -4.93 0.22 -12.58
N LEU A 37 -4.85 0.26 -11.24
CA LEU A 37 -4.96 1.51 -10.49
C LEU A 37 -3.86 2.50 -10.86
N GLY A 38 -2.64 2.05 -11.13
CA GLY A 38 -1.57 2.94 -11.61
C GLY A 38 -1.92 3.63 -12.93
N ALA A 39 -2.64 2.94 -13.81
CA ALA A 39 -3.13 3.51 -15.06
C ALA A 39 -4.25 4.53 -14.80
N TYR A 40 -5.18 4.27 -13.87
CA TYR A 40 -6.19 5.25 -13.48
C TYR A 40 -5.55 6.52 -12.91
N VAL A 41 -4.61 6.36 -11.97
CA VAL A 41 -3.95 7.48 -11.29
C VAL A 41 -3.18 8.35 -12.29
N THR A 42 -2.44 7.77 -13.23
CA THR A 42 -1.71 8.54 -14.24
C THR A 42 -2.64 9.35 -15.16
N GLN A 43 -3.79 8.78 -15.52
CA GLN A 43 -4.80 9.43 -16.36
C GLN A 43 -5.60 10.54 -15.64
N MET A 44 -5.55 10.61 -14.31
CA MET A 44 -6.14 11.73 -13.55
C MET A 44 -5.52 13.10 -13.91
N SER A 45 -4.38 13.12 -14.61
CA SER A 45 -3.80 14.33 -15.19
C SER A 45 -4.77 15.01 -16.18
N ASN A 46 -5.66 14.24 -16.83
CA ASN A 46 -6.70 14.77 -17.70
C ASN A 46 -7.96 15.13 -16.88
N PRO A 47 -8.31 16.43 -16.74
CA PRO A 47 -9.47 16.87 -15.96
C PRO A 47 -10.80 16.23 -16.37
N ASP A 48 -11.00 15.99 -17.66
CA ASP A 48 -12.26 15.47 -18.21
C ASP A 48 -12.53 14.02 -17.78
N LEU A 49 -11.47 13.25 -17.51
CA LEU A 49 -11.56 11.85 -17.09
C LEU A 49 -11.72 11.70 -15.57
N ARG A 50 -11.39 12.73 -14.78
CA ARG A 50 -11.33 12.65 -13.31
C ARG A 50 -12.63 12.15 -12.66
N PRO A 51 -13.84 12.64 -13.02
CA PRO A 51 -15.07 12.18 -12.36
C PRO A 51 -15.31 10.68 -12.56
N ALA A 52 -15.09 10.17 -13.78
CA ALA A 52 -15.26 8.77 -14.10
C ALA A 52 -14.21 7.88 -13.41
N LEU A 53 -12.94 8.31 -13.41
CA LEU A 53 -11.85 7.60 -12.75
C LEU A 53 -12.01 7.60 -11.22
N ALA A 54 -12.41 8.71 -10.62
CA ALA A 54 -12.67 8.81 -9.19
C ALA A 54 -13.76 7.83 -8.77
N SER A 55 -14.89 7.82 -9.47
CA SER A 55 -15.96 6.83 -9.23
C SER A 55 -15.47 5.38 -9.36
N ARG A 56 -14.56 5.09 -10.29
CA ARG A 56 -13.97 3.74 -10.44
C ARG A 56 -13.04 3.39 -9.27
N ILE A 57 -12.20 4.31 -8.83
CA ILE A 57 -11.29 4.13 -7.68
C ILE A 57 -12.08 3.94 -6.39
N GLU A 58 -13.14 4.72 -6.18
CA GLU A 58 -14.00 4.57 -5.00
C GLU A 58 -14.69 3.21 -4.95
N LYS A 59 -15.14 2.67 -6.10
CA LYS A 59 -15.68 1.30 -6.19
C LYS A 59 -14.64 0.23 -5.87
N LEU A 60 -13.36 0.47 -6.16
CA LEU A 60 -12.29 -0.46 -5.80
C LEU A 60 -12.09 -0.51 -4.28
N ALA A 61 -12.33 0.60 -3.57
CA ALA A 61 -12.27 0.65 -2.11
C ALA A 61 -13.19 -0.41 -1.47
N ASP A 62 -14.38 -0.63 -2.03
CA ASP A 62 -15.31 -1.67 -1.53
C ASP A 62 -14.75 -3.09 -1.73
N VAL A 63 -13.96 -3.34 -2.77
CA VAL A 63 -13.29 -4.64 -2.99
C VAL A 63 -12.16 -4.84 -1.99
N LEU A 64 -11.39 -3.79 -1.73
CA LEU A 64 -10.28 -3.80 -0.77
C LEU A 64 -10.76 -3.92 0.68
N ALA A 65 -11.92 -3.35 1.00
CA ALA A 65 -12.50 -3.39 2.35
C ALA A 65 -13.01 -4.78 2.76
N ARG A 66 -13.06 -5.75 1.85
CA ARG A 66 -13.47 -7.12 2.16
C ARG A 66 -12.45 -7.78 3.08
N ASP A 67 -12.93 -8.56 4.05
CA ASP A 67 -12.09 -9.32 4.97
C ASP A 67 -11.19 -10.36 4.25
N ASP A 68 -11.66 -10.89 3.10
CA ASP A 68 -10.96 -11.90 2.29
C ASP A 68 -9.93 -11.32 1.29
N TYR A 69 -9.65 -10.01 1.34
CA TYR A 69 -8.66 -9.41 0.46
C TYR A 69 -7.24 -9.94 0.80
N PRO A 70 -6.44 -10.35 -0.20
CA PRO A 70 -5.33 -11.28 0.01
C PRO A 70 -4.02 -10.66 0.53
N SER A 71 -3.90 -9.34 0.59
CA SER A 71 -2.65 -8.68 0.95
C SER A 71 -2.86 -7.26 1.47
N ASP A 72 -1.98 -6.82 2.36
CA ASP A 72 -1.94 -5.46 2.89
C ASP A 72 -0.71 -4.66 2.42
N GLU A 73 0.30 -5.29 1.81
CA GLU A 73 1.55 -4.62 1.44
C GLU A 73 1.46 -3.67 0.22
N ILE A 74 2.57 -3.02 -0.12
CA ILE A 74 2.59 -1.89 -1.08
C ILE A 74 2.42 -2.33 -2.53
N LEU A 75 2.96 -3.48 -2.94
CA LEU A 75 2.96 -3.83 -4.37
C LEU A 75 1.59 -4.35 -4.83
N VAL A 76 0.93 -5.16 -4.01
CA VAL A 76 -0.30 -5.87 -4.38
C VAL A 76 -1.44 -5.75 -3.37
N GLY A 77 -1.23 -5.06 -2.24
CA GLY A 77 -2.15 -4.98 -1.12
C GLY A 77 -2.88 -3.65 -0.92
N ARG A 78 -3.56 -3.54 0.23
CA ARG A 78 -4.30 -2.34 0.66
C ARG A 78 -3.43 -1.09 0.78
N ALA A 79 -2.20 -1.21 1.30
CA ALA A 79 -1.27 -0.09 1.37
C ALA A 79 -0.92 0.46 -0.02
N GLY A 80 -0.81 -0.42 -1.03
CA GLY A 80 -0.61 -0.01 -2.42
C GLY A 80 -1.74 0.88 -2.95
N PHE A 81 -2.99 0.49 -2.70
CA PHE A 81 -4.15 1.33 -3.06
C PHE A 81 -4.09 2.70 -2.38
N LEU A 82 -3.85 2.70 -1.07
CA LEU A 82 -3.74 3.92 -0.26
C LEU A 82 -2.62 4.82 -0.77
N SER A 83 -1.49 4.26 -1.22
CA SER A 83 -0.40 5.00 -1.87
C SER A 83 -0.87 5.75 -3.12
N GLY A 84 -1.63 5.09 -3.99
CA GLY A 84 -2.19 5.73 -5.19
C GLY A 84 -3.18 6.84 -4.86
N VAL A 85 -4.04 6.64 -3.86
CA VAL A 85 -4.98 7.68 -3.40
C VAL A 85 -4.25 8.85 -2.74
N LEU A 86 -3.21 8.59 -1.94
CA LEU A 86 -2.41 9.62 -1.32
C LEU A 86 -1.73 10.49 -2.38
N TRP A 87 -1.20 9.87 -3.44
CA TRP A 87 -0.63 10.60 -4.58
C TRP A 87 -1.67 11.52 -5.25
N ILE A 88 -2.89 11.02 -5.49
CA ILE A 88 -3.98 11.83 -6.05
C ILE A 88 -4.27 13.04 -5.15
N ARG A 89 -4.42 12.81 -3.85
CA ARG A 89 -4.79 13.86 -2.89
C ARG A 89 -3.70 14.91 -2.68
N THR A 90 -2.44 14.51 -2.78
CA THR A 90 -1.29 15.42 -2.61
C THR A 90 -0.93 16.17 -3.88
N THR A 91 -1.22 15.60 -5.06
CA THR A 91 -0.75 16.16 -6.34
C THR A 91 -1.85 16.81 -7.17
N ILE A 92 -3.09 16.33 -7.07
CA ILE A 92 -4.20 16.74 -7.94
C ILE A 92 -5.23 17.53 -7.14
N ASP A 93 -5.89 16.88 -6.19
CA ASP A 93 -6.95 17.48 -5.37
C ASP A 93 -7.20 16.59 -4.14
N SER A 94 -7.09 17.20 -2.96
CA SER A 94 -7.19 16.52 -1.66
C SER A 94 -8.55 15.89 -1.39
N SER A 95 -9.59 16.29 -2.12
CA SER A 95 -10.98 15.86 -1.96
C SER A 95 -11.47 14.91 -3.06
N LEU A 96 -10.66 14.66 -4.10
CA LEU A 96 -11.11 13.94 -5.30
C LEU A 96 -11.56 12.50 -5.04
N ILE A 97 -10.95 11.85 -4.05
CA ILE A 97 -11.39 10.55 -3.52
C ILE A 97 -11.93 10.81 -2.11
N SER A 98 -13.13 10.33 -1.80
CA SER A 98 -13.78 10.61 -0.52
C SER A 98 -13.07 10.03 0.71
N ASN A 99 -13.20 10.71 1.85
CA ASN A 99 -12.70 10.20 3.14
C ASN A 99 -13.33 8.87 3.54
N ASP A 100 -14.58 8.63 3.14
CA ASP A 100 -15.27 7.37 3.42
C ASP A 100 -14.61 6.21 2.68
N SER A 101 -14.29 6.36 1.39
CA SER A 101 -13.55 5.34 0.64
C SER A 101 -12.17 5.07 1.24
N VAL A 102 -11.45 6.10 1.68
CA VAL A 102 -10.15 5.92 2.33
C VAL A 102 -10.29 5.21 3.67
N ARG A 103 -11.20 5.65 4.53
CA ARG A 103 -11.42 5.06 5.86
C ARG A 103 -11.81 3.59 5.77
N LYS A 104 -12.65 3.21 4.80
CA LYS A 104 -12.99 1.79 4.56
C LYS A 104 -11.76 0.92 4.36
N VAL A 105 -10.83 1.33 3.50
CA VAL A 105 -9.62 0.55 3.19
C VAL A 105 -8.61 0.60 4.34
N LEU A 106 -8.42 1.78 4.93
CA LEU A 106 -7.52 2.00 6.07
C LEU A 106 -7.93 1.15 7.27
N SER A 107 -9.19 1.22 7.70
CA SER A 107 -9.68 0.42 8.83
C SER A 107 -9.63 -1.08 8.54
N ALA A 108 -9.90 -1.52 7.29
CA ALA A 108 -9.74 -2.93 6.93
C ALA A 108 -8.29 -3.41 7.05
N MET A 109 -7.32 -2.59 6.60
CA MET A 109 -5.88 -2.85 6.71
C MET A 109 -5.39 -2.90 8.16
N LEU A 110 -5.89 -2.01 9.03
CA LEU A 110 -5.51 -2.00 10.44
C LEU A 110 -6.16 -3.16 11.20
N LEU A 111 -7.40 -3.50 10.87
CA LEU A 111 -8.12 -4.61 11.46
C LEU A 111 -7.48 -5.96 11.10
N SER A 112 -7.08 -6.16 9.83
CA SER A 112 -6.35 -7.37 9.43
C SER A 112 -5.04 -7.50 10.18
N GLY A 113 -4.25 -6.43 10.29
CA GLY A 113 -2.97 -6.42 10.99
C GLY A 113 -3.10 -6.72 12.49
N ARG A 114 -4.12 -6.15 13.14
CA ARG A 114 -4.42 -6.42 14.55
C ARG A 114 -4.83 -7.87 14.77
N ARG A 115 -5.70 -8.42 13.91
CA ARG A 115 -6.13 -9.83 13.98
C ARG A 115 -4.93 -10.77 13.79
N TYR A 116 -4.09 -10.50 12.80
CA TYR A 116 -2.89 -11.30 12.53
C TYR A 116 -1.93 -11.28 13.71
N SER A 117 -1.61 -10.09 14.23
CA SER A 117 -0.76 -9.91 15.41
C SER A 117 -1.27 -10.73 16.60
N GLN A 118 -2.56 -10.63 16.92
CA GLN A 118 -3.17 -11.40 18.02
C GLN A 118 -3.10 -12.92 17.80
N GLN A 119 -3.39 -13.39 16.59
CA GLN A 119 -3.35 -14.81 16.24
C GLN A 119 -1.94 -15.39 16.32
N ARG A 120 -0.92 -14.64 15.88
CA ARG A 120 0.48 -15.04 15.93
C ARG A 120 1.15 -14.74 17.27
N LYS A 121 0.46 -14.05 18.19
CA LYS A 121 1.03 -13.50 19.43
C LYS A 121 2.27 -12.64 19.15
N SER A 122 2.18 -11.82 18.10
CA SER A 122 3.27 -10.92 17.72
C SER A 122 3.48 -9.87 18.81
N PRO A 123 4.74 -9.50 19.12
CA PRO A 123 5.02 -8.38 20.01
C PRO A 123 4.64 -7.01 19.40
N CYS A 124 4.46 -6.95 18.08
CA CYS A 124 4.05 -5.74 17.37
C CYS A 124 2.51 -5.66 17.29
N PRO A 125 1.86 -4.58 17.73
CA PRO A 125 0.39 -4.49 17.73
C PRO A 125 -0.29 -4.65 16.37
N LEU A 126 0.39 -4.22 15.30
CA LEU A 126 -0.01 -4.45 13.91
C LEU A 126 1.10 -5.26 13.24
N MET A 127 0.77 -6.45 12.76
CA MET A 127 1.73 -7.31 12.06
C MET A 127 1.08 -7.94 10.84
N TYR A 128 1.88 -8.26 9.82
CA TYR A 128 1.40 -8.72 8.53
C TYR A 128 2.34 -9.79 7.99
N GLU A 129 1.79 -10.73 7.20
CA GLU A 129 2.59 -11.64 6.40
C GLU A 129 2.31 -11.47 4.91
N TYR A 130 3.32 -11.75 4.12
CA TYR A 130 3.18 -11.95 2.69
C TYR A 130 3.91 -13.22 2.28
N HIS A 131 3.20 -14.16 1.65
CA HIS A 131 3.71 -15.50 1.32
C HIS A 131 4.40 -16.19 2.51
N GLY A 132 3.78 -16.15 3.69
CA GLY A 132 4.28 -16.79 4.91
C GLY A 132 5.51 -16.12 5.53
N THR A 133 5.87 -14.90 5.10
CA THR A 133 6.99 -14.13 5.67
C THR A 133 6.50 -12.81 6.24
N GLU A 134 6.85 -12.53 7.50
CA GLU A 134 6.64 -11.24 8.14
C GLU A 134 7.75 -10.26 7.72
N TYR A 135 7.59 -9.62 6.56
CA TYR A 135 8.55 -8.64 6.06
C TYR A 135 8.49 -7.34 6.88
N LEU A 136 9.64 -6.68 7.04
CA LEU A 136 9.74 -5.41 7.77
C LEU A 136 9.90 -4.20 6.83
N GLY A 137 10.48 -4.40 5.65
CA GLY A 137 10.81 -3.32 4.71
C GLY A 137 9.60 -2.71 3.98
N ALA A 138 9.89 -1.74 3.10
CA ALA A 138 8.85 -0.92 2.45
C ALA A 138 7.98 -1.67 1.42
N ALA A 139 8.56 -2.54 0.60
CA ALA A 139 7.83 -3.15 -0.52
C ALA A 139 6.75 -4.14 -0.05
N HIS A 140 7.14 -5.10 0.79
CA HIS A 140 6.29 -6.21 1.19
C HIS A 140 5.96 -6.24 2.69
N GLY A 141 6.41 -5.25 3.43
CA GLY A 141 6.50 -5.35 4.88
C GLY A 141 5.89 -4.19 5.66
N LEU A 142 6.10 -4.29 6.96
CA LEU A 142 5.51 -3.41 7.96
C LEU A 142 5.80 -1.92 7.71
N ALA A 143 7.02 -1.55 7.34
CA ALA A 143 7.40 -0.15 7.14
C ALA A 143 6.52 0.54 6.08
N GLY A 144 6.26 -0.13 4.94
CA GLY A 144 5.43 0.43 3.88
C GLY A 144 3.97 0.59 4.31
N ILE A 145 3.46 -0.39 5.05
CA ILE A 145 2.09 -0.38 5.55
C ILE A 145 1.88 0.74 6.57
N LEU A 146 2.80 0.87 7.54
CA LEU A 146 2.75 1.93 8.55
C LEU A 146 2.91 3.32 7.91
N GLN A 147 3.80 3.47 6.92
CA GLN A 147 3.95 4.72 6.17
C GLN A 147 2.63 5.15 5.52
N MET A 148 1.86 4.20 4.97
CA MET A 148 0.55 4.51 4.38
C MET A 148 -0.50 4.83 5.43
N ALA A 149 -0.52 4.16 6.58
CA ALA A 149 -1.41 4.52 7.68
C ALA A 149 -1.13 5.95 8.18
N LEU A 150 0.14 6.32 8.35
CA LEU A 150 0.57 7.66 8.75
C LEU A 150 0.24 8.72 7.69
N GLY A 151 0.23 8.36 6.41
CA GLY A 151 -0.19 9.26 5.33
C GLY A 151 -1.66 9.71 5.41
N PHE A 152 -2.47 9.03 6.21
CA PHE A 152 -3.89 9.33 6.46
C PHE A 152 -4.18 9.45 7.97
N TYR A 153 -3.22 9.98 8.73
CA TYR A 153 -3.31 10.08 10.19
C TYR A 153 -4.57 10.81 10.68
N ASP A 154 -5.06 11.78 9.91
CA ASP A 154 -6.26 12.57 10.18
C ASP A 154 -7.56 11.75 10.14
N LEU A 155 -7.51 10.55 9.55
CA LEU A 155 -8.65 9.65 9.42
C LEU A 155 -8.63 8.49 10.43
N LEU A 156 -7.56 8.36 11.22
CA LEU A 156 -7.42 7.35 12.27
C LEU A 156 -8.23 7.74 13.51
N SER A 157 -8.84 6.75 14.17
CA SER A 157 -9.28 6.91 15.55
C SER A 157 -8.09 6.90 16.52
N ASP A 158 -8.26 7.41 17.74
CA ASP A 158 -7.23 7.40 18.79
C ASP A 158 -6.63 5.99 19.01
N SER A 159 -7.47 4.95 18.95
CA SER A 159 -7.06 3.56 19.15
C SER A 159 -6.28 2.98 17.96
N GLU A 160 -6.56 3.45 16.76
CA GLU A 160 -5.85 3.10 15.53
C GLU A 160 -4.52 3.85 15.48
N GLU A 161 -4.52 5.16 15.77
CA GLU A 161 -3.30 5.97 15.86
C GLU A 161 -2.33 5.38 16.88
N LYS A 162 -2.81 5.03 18.08
CA LYS A 162 -1.98 4.38 19.09
C LYS A 162 -1.38 3.08 18.57
N ALA A 163 -2.17 2.24 17.90
CA ALA A 163 -1.66 0.97 17.37
C ALA A 163 -0.61 1.17 16.28
N VAL A 164 -0.79 2.16 15.40
CA VAL A 164 0.20 2.53 14.37
C VAL A 164 1.48 3.04 15.03
N ARG A 165 1.37 3.93 16.03
CA ARG A 165 2.50 4.47 16.79
C ARG A 165 3.29 3.37 17.49
N ASP A 166 2.63 2.56 18.32
CA ASP A 166 3.27 1.46 19.05
C ASP A 166 3.95 0.46 18.10
N SER A 167 3.36 0.21 16.92
CA SER A 167 3.94 -0.66 15.89
C SER A 167 5.16 -0.05 15.20
N ALA A 168 5.15 1.26 14.99
CA ALA A 168 6.31 1.99 14.47
C ALA A 168 7.45 2.01 15.50
N GLU A 169 7.15 2.25 16.78
CA GLU A 169 8.12 2.17 17.87
C GLU A 169 8.71 0.76 17.98
N TRP A 170 7.89 -0.29 17.87
CA TRP A 170 8.37 -1.65 17.81
C TRP A 170 9.31 -1.87 16.61
N LEU A 171 8.93 -1.42 15.41
CA LEU A 171 9.78 -1.55 14.22
C LEU A 171 11.13 -0.85 14.43
N LEU A 172 11.13 0.37 14.96
CA LEU A 172 12.35 1.12 15.28
C LEU A 172 13.22 0.38 16.29
N SER A 173 12.61 -0.32 17.26
CA SER A 173 13.36 -1.14 18.23
C SER A 173 14.07 -2.35 17.62
N THR A 174 13.75 -2.73 16.38
CA THR A 174 14.40 -3.84 15.65
C THR A 174 15.65 -3.43 14.86
N GLN A 175 15.99 -2.15 14.85
CA GLN A 175 17.20 -1.65 14.19
C GLN A 175 18.45 -2.27 14.81
N ASP A 176 19.40 -2.68 13.96
CA ASP A 176 20.68 -3.20 14.42
C ASP A 176 21.66 -2.06 14.82
N ASP A 177 22.82 -2.46 15.34
CA ASP A 177 23.89 -1.56 15.77
C ASP A 177 24.57 -0.78 14.62
N GLU A 178 24.41 -1.25 13.38
CA GLU A 178 24.83 -0.53 12.17
C GLU A 178 23.75 0.45 11.66
N GLY A 179 22.58 0.48 12.30
CA GLY A 179 21.46 1.34 11.91
C GLY A 179 20.61 0.76 10.77
N ASN A 180 20.82 -0.49 10.38
CA ASN A 180 20.03 -1.18 9.36
C ASN A 180 18.84 -1.94 9.99
N PHE A 181 17.90 -2.33 9.13
CA PHE A 181 16.75 -3.13 9.52
C PHE A 181 16.77 -4.48 8.81
N ALA A 182 16.46 -5.54 9.55
CA ALA A 182 16.30 -6.88 8.99
C ALA A 182 15.21 -6.89 7.90
N SER A 183 15.36 -7.74 6.88
CA SER A 183 14.36 -7.85 5.80
C SER A 183 13.01 -8.39 6.27
N SER A 184 13.03 -9.25 7.29
CA SER A 184 11.86 -9.89 7.91
C SER A 184 12.16 -10.27 9.36
N VAL A 185 11.11 -10.52 10.14
CA VAL A 185 11.20 -10.85 11.58
C VAL A 185 12.19 -11.98 11.88
N LYS A 186 12.25 -13.02 11.02
CA LYS A 186 13.15 -14.17 11.19
C LYS A 186 14.65 -13.83 11.17
N TRP A 187 15.01 -12.63 10.68
CA TRP A 187 16.38 -12.17 10.58
C TRP A 187 16.74 -11.10 11.62
N ILE A 188 15.82 -10.70 12.50
CA ILE A 188 16.13 -9.76 13.60
C ILE A 188 17.23 -10.37 14.48
N GLY A 189 18.25 -9.57 14.81
CA GLY A 189 19.37 -9.98 15.65
C GLY A 189 20.33 -10.98 15.00
N ARG A 190 20.14 -11.34 13.71
CA ARG A 190 21.10 -12.15 12.97
C ARG A 190 22.04 -11.24 12.20
N CYS A 191 23.32 -11.28 12.57
CA CYS A 191 24.38 -10.61 11.81
C CYS A 191 24.34 -11.12 10.36
N VAL A 192 24.17 -10.21 9.40
CA VAL A 192 24.31 -10.54 7.98
C VAL A 192 25.82 -10.71 7.73
N ILE A 193 26.34 -11.91 7.95
CA ILE A 193 27.69 -12.24 7.50
C ILE A 193 27.61 -12.25 5.97
N PHE A 194 27.99 -11.14 5.35
CA PHE A 194 28.34 -11.14 3.94
C PHE A 194 29.49 -12.13 3.79
N TYR A 195 29.20 -13.30 3.22
CA TYR A 195 30.24 -14.12 2.61
C TYR A 195 30.79 -13.30 1.45
N SER A 196 31.78 -12.46 1.73
CA SER A 196 32.70 -11.97 0.72
C SER A 196 33.48 -13.19 0.26
N ASN A 197 32.94 -13.89 -0.74
CA ASN A 197 33.72 -14.81 -1.55
C ASN A 197 34.73 -13.94 -2.30
N ASN A 198 35.91 -13.77 -1.70
CA ASN A 198 37.11 -13.39 -2.43
C ASN A 198 37.32 -14.44 -3.53
N VAL A 199 37.12 -14.03 -4.78
CA VAL A 199 37.69 -14.67 -5.97
C VAL A 199 38.65 -13.68 -6.57
#